data_AF-A0A8B6E201-F1
#
_entry.id   AF-A0A8B6E201-F1
#
_cell.length_a   1.000
_cell.length_b   1.000
_cell.length_c   1.000
_cell.angle_alpha   90.00
_cell.angle_beta   90.00
_cell.angle_gamma   90.00
#
_symmetry.space_group_name_H-M   'P 1'
#
loop_
_entity.id
_entity.type
_entity.pdbx_description
1 polymer ?
#
loop_
_entity_poly.entity_id
_entity_poly.type
_entity_poly.pdbx_seq_one_letter_code
_entity_poly.pdbx_strand_id
1 'polypeptide(L)'
;MERRFPRDQRQMMLGQNLVHQNWQILMIPYKTFQVYSPDLPDVNTWEQEVTRWKVKFSDIPKAKLPGTLKSSLKQAHQDFYPNIKRIFVLLLTMPVTSVCCERSFSGLSRLKTWERSTMSEERLCGLAMLHTHRDKDVSREDILLRFDRTGHRRIGKLTFD
;
A
#
# COMPACT_ATOMS: atom_id res chain seq x y z
N MET A 1 4.93 16.19 -5.21
CA MET A 1 5.28 14.77 -5.43
C MET A 1 6.79 14.55 -5.61
N GLU A 2 7.51 15.47 -6.28
CA GLU A 2 8.90 15.30 -6.73
C GLU A 2 9.98 15.25 -5.63
N ARG A 3 9.73 15.86 -4.45
CA ARG A 3 10.73 15.97 -3.37
C ARG A 3 10.65 14.88 -2.29
N ARG A 4 9.58 14.06 -2.28
CA ARG A 4 9.26 13.20 -1.12
C ARG A 4 9.62 11.72 -1.29
N PHE A 5 9.76 11.25 -2.54
CA PHE A 5 10.14 9.87 -2.85
C PHE A 5 11.37 9.85 -3.76
N PRO A 6 12.35 8.95 -3.53
CA PRO A 6 13.51 8.76 -4.40
C PRO A 6 13.09 8.49 -5.84
N ARG A 7 13.90 8.89 -6.83
CA ARG A 7 13.52 8.82 -8.25
C ARG A 7 13.05 7.44 -8.69
N ASP A 8 13.68 6.40 -8.15
CA ASP A 8 13.40 5.00 -8.48
C ASP A 8 12.04 4.51 -7.96
N GLN A 9 11.65 4.94 -6.75
CA GLN A 9 10.34 4.60 -6.20
C GLN A 9 9.20 5.38 -6.85
N ARG A 10 9.47 6.55 -7.45
CA ARG A 10 8.44 7.33 -8.15
C ARG A 10 7.88 6.57 -9.35
N GLN A 11 8.71 5.84 -10.09
CA GLN A 11 8.28 5.06 -11.24
C GLN A 11 7.40 3.87 -10.85
N MET A 12 7.59 3.33 -9.63
CA MET A 12 6.78 2.26 -9.05
C MET A 12 5.45 2.79 -8.47
N MET A 13 5.48 3.97 -7.85
CA MET A 13 4.32 4.69 -7.32
C MET A 13 3.46 5.29 -8.45
N LEU A 14 3.98 5.37 -9.66
CA LEU A 14 3.21 5.64 -10.88
C LEU A 14 2.50 4.38 -11.41
N GLY A 15 2.36 3.32 -10.60
CA GLY A 15 1.61 2.10 -10.94
C GLY A 15 0.22 2.34 -11.53
N GLN A 16 -0.43 3.46 -11.21
CA GLN A 16 -1.69 3.89 -11.83
C GLN A 16 -1.50 4.55 -13.22
N ASN A 17 -0.42 5.30 -13.42
CA ASN A 17 -0.05 5.90 -14.72
C ASN A 17 0.62 4.91 -15.67
N LEU A 18 1.16 3.79 -15.17
CA LEU A 18 1.54 2.63 -15.99
C LEU A 18 0.31 2.00 -16.66
N VAL A 19 -0.89 2.17 -16.09
CA VAL A 19 -2.13 1.60 -16.64
C VAL A 19 -2.74 2.49 -17.71
N HIS A 20 -2.68 3.82 -17.52
CA HIS A 20 -3.59 4.71 -18.24
C HIS A 20 -3.04 5.27 -19.56
N GLN A 21 -1.73 5.20 -19.84
CA GLN A 21 -1.20 5.87 -21.05
C GLN A 21 -0.34 5.04 -21.99
N ASN A 22 0.23 3.92 -21.57
CA ASN A 22 0.88 3.01 -22.49
C ASN A 22 0.73 1.59 -21.97
N TRP A 23 0.17 0.73 -22.80
CA TRP A 23 0.00 -0.74 -22.78
C TRP A 23 1.13 -1.61 -22.16
N GLN A 24 2.16 -1.02 -21.54
CA GLN A 24 3.28 -1.70 -20.90
C GLN A 24 2.92 -2.51 -19.65
N ILE A 25 1.66 -2.60 -19.22
CA ILE A 25 1.25 -3.59 -18.20
C ILE A 25 1.28 -5.03 -18.73
N LEU A 26 1.29 -5.21 -20.06
CA LEU A 26 1.64 -6.49 -20.69
C LEU A 26 3.15 -6.77 -20.70
N MET A 27 3.95 -5.78 -20.36
CA MET A 27 5.39 -5.88 -20.15
C MET A 27 5.69 -5.45 -18.72
N ILE A 28 5.27 -6.25 -17.73
CA ILE A 28 5.79 -6.13 -16.37
C ILE A 28 7.32 -6.00 -16.53
N PRO A 29 7.90 -4.79 -16.30
CA PRO A 29 9.28 -4.55 -16.68
C PRO A 29 10.15 -5.57 -15.96
N TYR A 30 11.18 -6.13 -16.61
CA TYR A 30 12.11 -7.04 -15.94
C TYR A 30 12.62 -6.47 -14.60
N LYS A 31 12.73 -5.14 -14.51
CA LYS A 31 13.01 -4.39 -13.28
C LYS A 31 12.00 -4.63 -12.15
N THR A 32 10.70 -4.72 -12.44
CA THR A 32 9.68 -5.04 -11.42
C THR A 32 9.77 -6.48 -10.94
N PHE A 33 10.11 -7.43 -11.83
CA PHE A 33 10.40 -8.81 -11.42
C PHE A 33 11.62 -8.86 -10.50
N GLN A 34 12.71 -8.15 -10.81
CA GLN A 34 13.88 -8.11 -9.93
C GLN A 34 13.56 -7.59 -8.52
N VAL A 35 12.67 -6.60 -8.40
CA VAL A 35 12.31 -6.03 -7.10
C VAL A 35 11.38 -6.96 -6.30
N TYR A 36 10.40 -7.60 -6.94
CA TYR A 36 9.41 -8.44 -6.27
C TYR A 36 9.73 -9.95 -6.31
N SER A 37 10.87 -10.33 -6.90
CA SER A 37 11.38 -11.71 -6.97
C SER A 37 11.23 -12.49 -5.65
N PRO A 38 11.60 -11.95 -4.46
CA PRO A 38 11.47 -12.69 -3.21
C PRO A 38 10.03 -12.94 -2.75
N ASP A 39 9.06 -12.15 -3.23
CA ASP A 39 7.65 -12.21 -2.81
C ASP A 39 6.78 -13.09 -3.73
N LEU A 40 7.39 -13.68 -4.76
CA LEU A 40 6.71 -14.51 -5.75
C LEU A 40 6.57 -15.95 -5.25
N PRO A 41 5.42 -16.61 -5.51
CA PRO A 41 5.21 -18.00 -5.12
C PRO A 41 6.13 -18.96 -5.88
N ASP A 42 6.43 -18.69 -7.16
CA ASP A 42 7.33 -19.52 -7.95
C ASP A 42 8.07 -18.71 -9.03
N VAL A 43 9.32 -18.39 -8.73
CA VAL A 43 10.19 -17.56 -9.59
C VAL A 43 10.52 -18.25 -10.91
N ASN A 44 10.57 -19.59 -10.95
CA ASN A 44 11.01 -20.35 -12.12
C ASN A 44 9.94 -20.38 -13.23
N THR A 45 8.67 -20.23 -12.87
CA THR A 45 7.55 -20.26 -13.82
C THR A 45 7.22 -18.89 -14.44
N TRP A 46 7.91 -17.82 -13.99
CA TRP A 46 7.69 -16.45 -14.43
C TRP A 46 7.74 -16.26 -15.95
N GLU A 47 8.79 -16.72 -16.62
CA GLU A 47 8.96 -16.50 -18.07
C GLU A 47 7.86 -17.17 -18.89
N GLN A 48 7.48 -18.40 -18.49
CA GLN A 48 6.42 -19.16 -19.13
C GLN A 48 5.06 -18.49 -18.91
N GLU A 49 4.83 -17.96 -17.71
CA GLU A 49 3.61 -17.25 -17.35
C GLU A 49 3.48 -15.94 -18.13
N VAL A 50 4.56 -15.15 -18.23
CA VAL A 50 4.61 -13.92 -19.02
C VAL A 50 4.37 -14.19 -20.50
N THR A 51 4.94 -15.27 -21.04
CA THR A 51 4.77 -15.64 -22.44
C THR A 51 3.31 -16.01 -22.72
N ARG A 52 2.71 -16.84 -21.87
CA ARG A 52 1.29 -17.19 -21.94
C ARG A 52 0.37 -15.97 -21.78
N TRP A 53 0.74 -15.04 -20.91
CA TRP A 53 0.00 -13.80 -20.72
C TRP A 53 0.07 -12.93 -21.98
N LYS A 54 1.25 -12.75 -22.58
CA LYS A 54 1.40 -11.97 -23.83
C LYS A 54 0.56 -12.54 -24.96
N VAL A 55 0.56 -13.86 -25.14
CA VAL A 55 -0.24 -14.54 -26.17
C VAL A 55 -1.75 -14.38 -25.89
N LYS A 56 -2.19 -14.55 -24.64
CA LYS A 56 -3.60 -14.36 -24.27
C LYS A 56 -4.15 -12.99 -24.68
N PHE A 57 -3.32 -11.94 -24.60
CA PHE A 57 -3.72 -10.58 -24.93
C PHE A 57 -3.28 -10.12 -26.33
N SER A 58 -2.50 -10.89 -27.09
CA SER A 58 -2.25 -10.60 -28.51
C SER A 58 -3.50 -10.83 -29.36
N ASP A 59 -4.31 -11.80 -28.95
CA ASP A 59 -5.49 -12.24 -29.71
C ASP A 59 -6.73 -11.39 -29.40
N ILE A 60 -6.68 -10.57 -28.34
CA ILE A 60 -7.81 -9.74 -27.90
C ILE A 60 -7.69 -8.35 -28.55
N PRO A 61 -8.73 -7.85 -29.24
CA PRO A 61 -8.71 -6.51 -29.80
C PRO A 61 -8.58 -5.46 -28.70
N LYS A 62 -7.77 -4.42 -28.95
CA LYS A 62 -7.44 -3.35 -27.98
C LYS A 62 -8.66 -2.72 -27.28
N ALA A 63 -9.83 -2.74 -27.92
CA ALA A 63 -11.09 -2.22 -27.37
C ALA A 63 -11.67 -3.04 -26.19
N LYS A 64 -11.33 -4.32 -26.07
CA LYS A 64 -11.80 -5.20 -24.98
C LYS A 64 -10.76 -5.36 -23.86
N LEU A 65 -9.61 -4.68 -23.96
CA LEU A 65 -8.57 -4.79 -22.95
C LEU A 65 -9.02 -4.11 -21.64
N PRO A 66 -8.62 -4.67 -20.49
CA PRO A 66 -8.85 -4.03 -19.21
C PRO A 66 -8.04 -2.72 -19.12
N GLY A 67 -8.73 -1.58 -19.10
CA GLY A 67 -8.11 -0.26 -18.90
C GLY A 67 -7.74 0.06 -17.44
N THR A 68 -7.83 -0.91 -16.52
CA THR A 68 -7.56 -0.70 -15.09
C THR A 68 -6.87 -1.92 -14.49
N LEU A 69 -5.94 -1.72 -13.56
CA LEU A 69 -5.25 -2.81 -12.85
C LEU A 69 -6.23 -3.81 -12.19
N LYS A 70 -7.34 -3.31 -11.63
CA LYS A 70 -8.40 -4.13 -11.03
C LYS A 70 -9.09 -5.04 -12.04
N SER A 71 -9.32 -4.57 -13.28
CA SER A 71 -9.92 -5.40 -14.32
C SER A 71 -8.92 -6.41 -14.89
N SER A 72 -7.63 -6.07 -14.93
CA SER A 72 -6.56 -7.02 -15.26
C SER A 72 -6.42 -8.12 -14.20
N LEU A 73 -6.53 -7.79 -12.91
CA LEU A 73 -6.53 -8.78 -11.83
C LEU A 73 -7.63 -9.82 -11.98
N LYS A 74 -8.84 -9.42 -12.42
CA LYS A 74 -9.95 -10.35 -12.66
C LYS A 74 -9.65 -11.38 -13.77
N GLN A 75 -8.73 -11.07 -14.69
CA GLN A 75 -8.38 -11.94 -15.81
C GLN A 75 -7.18 -12.85 -15.50
N ALA A 76 -6.45 -12.58 -14.41
CA ALA A 76 -5.37 -13.40 -13.90
C ALA A 76 -5.93 -14.47 -12.94
N HIS A 77 -6.27 -15.63 -13.51
CA HIS A 77 -6.65 -16.81 -12.73
C HIS A 77 -5.46 -17.35 -11.96
N GLN A 78 -5.68 -17.78 -10.72
CA GLN A 78 -4.62 -18.22 -9.81
C GLN A 78 -3.91 -19.49 -10.28
N ASP A 79 -4.64 -20.39 -10.93
CA ASP A 79 -4.10 -21.69 -11.35
C ASP A 79 -3.17 -21.57 -12.57
N PHE A 80 -3.40 -20.57 -13.41
CA PHE A 80 -2.63 -20.34 -14.63
C PHE A 80 -1.61 -19.22 -14.51
N TYR A 81 -1.90 -18.22 -13.67
CA TYR A 81 -1.13 -17.00 -13.54
C TYR A 81 -0.88 -16.61 -12.06
N PRO A 82 -0.23 -17.48 -11.26
CA PRO A 82 -0.01 -17.22 -9.84
C PRO A 82 0.92 -16.03 -9.58
N ASN A 83 2.00 -15.85 -10.36
CA ASN A 83 2.98 -14.79 -10.14
C ASN A 83 2.44 -13.41 -10.58
N ILE A 84 1.81 -13.35 -11.75
CA ILE A 84 1.21 -12.12 -12.29
C ILE A 84 0.08 -11.65 -11.37
N LYS A 85 -0.77 -12.58 -10.88
CA LYS A 85 -1.80 -12.25 -9.90
C LYS A 85 -1.19 -11.69 -8.63
N ARG A 86 -0.12 -12.28 -8.12
CA ARG A 86 0.58 -11.80 -6.91
C ARG A 86 1.14 -10.39 -7.12
N ILE A 87 1.78 -10.12 -8.25
CA ILE A 87 2.28 -8.78 -8.59
C ILE A 87 1.14 -7.77 -8.68
N PHE A 88 0.01 -8.11 -9.31
CA PHE A 88 -1.14 -7.21 -9.35
C PHE A 88 -1.74 -6.93 -7.97
N VAL A 89 -1.77 -7.93 -7.08
CA VAL A 89 -2.17 -7.74 -5.69
C VAL A 89 -1.18 -6.82 -4.98
N LEU A 90 0.12 -7.07 -5.08
CA LEU A 90 1.17 -6.23 -4.48
C LEU A 90 1.07 -4.78 -4.95
N LEU A 91 0.86 -4.56 -6.26
CA LEU A 91 0.67 -3.23 -6.84
C LEU A 91 -0.63 -2.57 -6.37
N LEU A 92 -1.69 -3.33 -6.08
CA LEU A 92 -2.95 -2.79 -5.54
C LEU A 92 -2.88 -2.50 -4.03
N THR A 93 -2.08 -3.26 -3.28
CA THR A 93 -1.91 -3.12 -1.83
C THR A 93 -0.87 -2.08 -1.46
N MET A 94 0.15 -1.90 -2.30
CA MET A 94 1.09 -0.79 -2.16
C MET A 94 0.29 0.52 -2.24
N PRO A 95 0.55 1.51 -1.37
CA PRO A 95 -0.11 2.81 -1.45
C PRO A 95 0.43 3.57 -2.66
N VAL A 96 -0.05 3.22 -3.86
CA VAL A 96 0.36 3.83 -5.13
C VAL A 96 -0.14 5.28 -5.23
N THR A 97 -1.09 5.70 -4.38
CA THR A 97 -1.61 7.07 -4.41
C THR A 97 -0.99 7.95 -3.33
N SER A 98 -0.46 9.09 -3.75
CA SER A 98 -0.06 10.15 -2.82
C SER A 98 -1.24 10.61 -1.95
N VAL A 99 -2.48 10.44 -2.41
CA VAL A 99 -3.72 10.89 -1.74
C VAL A 99 -3.91 10.27 -0.35
N CYS A 100 -3.65 8.96 -0.18
CA CYS A 100 -3.73 8.33 1.14
C CYS A 100 -2.69 8.90 2.10
N CYS A 101 -1.46 9.08 1.61
CA CYS A 101 -0.39 9.71 2.37
C CYS A 101 -0.71 11.19 2.66
N GLU A 102 -1.27 11.95 1.72
CA GLU A 102 -1.66 13.36 1.88
C GLU A 102 -2.74 13.53 2.93
N ARG A 103 -3.72 12.62 3.00
CA ARG A 103 -4.73 12.59 4.07
C ARG A 103 -4.07 12.38 5.44
N SER A 104 -3.17 11.41 5.55
CA SER A 104 -2.43 11.12 6.80
C SER A 104 -1.50 12.26 7.20
N PHE A 105 -0.76 12.84 6.25
CA PHE A 105 0.10 14.00 6.48
C PHE A 105 -0.70 15.25 6.83
N SER A 106 -1.85 15.48 6.20
CA SER A 106 -2.74 16.59 6.57
C SER A 106 -3.28 16.41 8.00
N GLY A 107 -3.65 15.19 8.37
CA GLY A 107 -4.00 14.85 9.75
C GLY A 107 -2.85 15.13 10.73
N LEU A 108 -1.65 14.66 10.41
CA LEU A 108 -0.45 14.90 11.22
C LEU A 108 -0.10 16.39 11.32
N SER A 109 -0.20 17.16 10.25
CA SER A 109 0.03 18.61 10.26
C SER A 109 -0.98 19.36 11.14
N ARG A 110 -2.22 18.86 11.25
CA ARG A 110 -3.22 19.40 12.19
C ARG A 110 -2.94 19.02 13.64
N LEU A 111 -2.36 17.83 13.87
CA LEU A 111 -2.02 17.35 15.20
C LEU A 111 -0.71 17.96 15.75
N LYS A 112 0.28 18.14 14.88
CA LYS A 112 1.59 18.73 15.17
C LYS A 112 1.58 20.22 14.83
N THR A 113 1.01 21.01 15.73
CA THR A 113 1.03 22.48 15.65
C THR A 113 2.29 23.04 16.31
N TRP A 114 2.65 24.27 15.94
CA TRP A 114 3.85 24.96 16.45
C TRP A 114 3.82 25.12 17.99
N GLU A 115 2.63 25.32 18.57
CA GLU A 115 2.40 25.40 20.02
C GLU A 115 2.59 24.07 20.75
N ARG A 116 2.60 22.94 20.01
CA ARG A 116 2.76 21.57 20.54
C ARG A 116 4.11 20.97 20.14
N SER A 117 5.14 21.79 20.04
CA SER A 117 6.49 21.40 19.61
C SER A 117 7.23 20.49 20.60
N THR A 118 6.83 20.47 21.87
CA THR A 118 7.46 19.67 22.95
C THR A 118 6.83 18.28 23.15
N MET A 119 5.93 17.85 22.28
CA MET A 119 5.26 16.55 22.41
C MET A 119 6.18 15.38 22.05
N SER A 120 6.16 14.31 22.85
CA SER A 120 6.87 13.06 22.53
C SER A 120 6.30 12.39 21.28
N GLU A 121 7.15 11.64 20.58
CA GLU A 121 6.76 10.88 19.39
C GLU A 121 5.66 9.85 19.69
N GLU A 122 5.76 9.14 20.82
CA GLU A 122 4.74 8.20 21.28
C GLU A 122 3.34 8.85 21.38
N ARG A 123 3.28 10.06 21.97
CA ARG A 123 2.01 10.79 22.10
C ARG A 123 1.50 11.27 20.73
N LEU A 124 2.38 11.68 19.84
CA LEU A 124 2.02 12.05 18.47
C LEU A 124 1.41 10.87 17.72
N CYS A 125 2.07 9.70 17.77
CA CYS A 125 1.62 8.48 17.13
C CYS A 125 0.27 8.02 17.68
N GLY A 126 0.09 8.03 19.00
CA GLY A 126 -1.20 7.69 19.63
C GLY A 126 -2.34 8.62 19.17
N LEU A 127 -2.10 9.93 19.12
CA LEU A 127 -3.07 10.91 18.62
C LEU A 127 -3.36 10.73 17.12
N ALA A 128 -2.36 10.39 16.32
CA ALA A 128 -2.52 10.12 14.90
C ALA A 128 -3.36 8.86 14.63
N MET A 129 -3.19 7.83 15.45
CA MET A 129 -4.01 6.62 15.41
C MET A 129 -5.47 6.91 15.75
N LEU A 130 -5.72 7.66 16.83
CA LEU A 130 -7.09 8.10 17.21
C LEU A 130 -7.73 8.98 16.13
N HIS A 131 -6.95 9.87 15.52
CA HIS A 131 -7.45 10.76 14.48
C HIS A 131 -7.79 10.03 13.17
N THR A 132 -7.04 8.98 12.84
CA THR A 132 -7.25 8.17 11.62
C THR A 132 -8.40 7.18 11.80
N HIS A 133 -8.49 6.54 12.97
CA HIS A 133 -9.47 5.51 13.28
C HIS A 133 -10.62 6.05 14.15
N ARG A 134 -11.30 7.10 13.67
CA ARG A 134 -12.46 7.67 14.38
C ARG A 134 -13.69 6.76 14.37
N ASP A 135 -13.68 5.77 13.50
CA ASP A 135 -14.69 4.73 13.34
C ASP A 135 -14.63 3.65 14.43
N LYS A 136 -13.50 3.54 15.14
CA LYS A 136 -13.35 2.61 16.25
C LYS A 136 -13.84 3.30 17.52
N ASP A 137 -14.90 2.76 18.11
CA ASP A 137 -15.35 3.23 19.40
C ASP A 137 -14.38 2.80 20.50
N VAL A 138 -14.01 3.73 21.37
CA VAL A 138 -13.10 3.49 22.48
C VAL A 138 -13.88 3.77 23.76
N SER A 139 -14.27 2.70 24.46
CA SER A 139 -15.00 2.82 25.73
C SER A 139 -14.17 3.60 26.74
N ARG A 140 -14.80 4.61 27.33
CA ARG A 140 -14.19 5.49 28.33
C ARG A 140 -14.02 4.72 29.63
N GLU A 141 -14.98 3.86 29.93
CA GLU A 141 -15.03 2.99 31.10
C GLU A 141 -13.83 2.04 31.10
N ASP A 142 -13.54 1.41 29.96
CA ASP A 142 -12.37 0.54 29.81
C ASP A 142 -11.05 1.29 29.97
N ILE A 143 -10.96 2.53 29.47
CA ILE A 143 -9.77 3.37 29.66
C ILE A 143 -9.58 3.72 31.14
N LEU A 144 -10.66 4.14 31.82
CA LEU A 144 -10.63 4.52 33.23
C LEU A 144 -10.25 3.34 34.11
N LEU A 145 -10.85 2.17 33.85
CA LEU A 145 -10.57 0.95 34.59
C LEU A 145 -9.14 0.45 34.34
N ARG A 146 -8.63 0.60 33.11
CA ARG A 146 -7.22 0.34 32.80
C ARG A 146 -6.28 1.33 33.50
N PHE A 147 -6.63 2.60 33.55
CA PHE A 147 -5.85 3.63 34.26
C PHE A 147 -5.80 3.34 35.76
N ASP A 148 -6.96 3.07 36.37
CA ASP A 148 -7.07 2.76 37.80
C ASP A 148 -6.23 1.53 38.18
N ARG A 149 -6.30 0.46 37.37
CA ARG A 149 -5.47 -0.75 37.52
C ARG A 149 -3.96 -0.49 37.49
N THR A 150 -3.49 0.58 36.85
CA THR A 150 -2.05 0.88 36.86
C THR A 150 -1.56 1.40 38.21
N GLY A 151 -2.44 1.86 39.11
CA GLY A 151 -2.07 2.35 40.45
C GLY A 151 -1.12 3.56 40.44
N HIS A 152 -0.89 4.14 39.27
CA HIS A 152 0.07 5.21 39.05
C HIS A 152 -0.64 6.44 38.48
N ARG A 153 -0.10 7.64 38.78
CA ARG A 153 -0.58 8.89 38.18
C ARG A 153 -0.37 8.97 36.65
N ARG A 154 0.32 7.98 36.06
CA ARG A 154 0.61 7.84 34.63
C ARG A 154 0.52 6.38 34.24
N ILE A 155 -0.15 6.07 33.13
CA ILE A 155 -0.11 4.73 32.52
C ILE A 155 1.32 4.49 32.06
N GLY A 156 1.96 3.44 32.57
CA GLY A 156 3.30 3.02 32.15
C GLY A 156 3.32 2.74 30.65
N LYS A 157 4.45 3.06 29.99
CA LYS A 157 4.62 2.81 28.56
C LYS A 157 4.42 1.32 28.28
N LEU A 158 3.54 0.99 27.34
CA LEU A 158 3.48 -0.36 26.79
C LEU A 158 4.70 -0.51 25.88
N THR A 159 5.76 -1.14 26.39
CA THR A 159 6.80 -1.69 25.52
C THR A 159 6.18 -2.88 24.80
N PHE A 160 5.95 -2.72 23.51
CA PHE A 160 5.66 -3.85 22.63
C PHE A 160 7.02 -4.39 22.20
N ASP A 161 7.52 -5.38 22.95
CA ASP A 161 8.67 -6.20 22.55
C ASP A 161 8.25 -7.21 21.45
#